data_AF-W2T375-F1
#
_entry.id   AF-W2T375-F1
#
_cell.length_a   1.000
_cell.length_b   1.000
_cell.length_c   1.000
_cell.angle_alpha   90.00
_cell.angle_beta   90.00
_cell.angle_gamma   90.00
#
_symmetry.space_group_name_H-M   'P 1'
#
loop_
_entity.id
_entity.type
_entity.pdbx_description
1 polymer ?
#
loop_
_entity_poly.entity_id
_entity_poly.type
_entity_poly.pdbx_seq_one_letter_code
_entity_poly.pdbx_strand_id
1 'polypeptide(L)'
;MTEYSTHIRHVLLYEFESGHPVAEAHRNLSQVFGTEAPSERSLCACFQHFKAGNKKLEDEPRYGRPTAISFDELKNLGEQHPYEASSAEWAPNSSPRHEKETCNAACHSNL
;
A
#
# COMPACT_ATOMS: atom_id res chain seq x y z
N MET A 1 -11.39 14.15 -13.20
CA MET A 1 -10.03 13.65 -13.56
C MET A 1 -9.79 12.25 -12.98
N THR A 2 -10.79 11.36 -13.02
CA THR A 2 -10.73 9.98 -12.49
C THR A 2 -10.62 8.93 -13.60
N GLU A 3 -11.07 9.28 -14.81
CA GLU A 3 -11.03 8.40 -15.99
C GLU A 3 -9.61 7.91 -16.30
N TYR A 4 -8.61 8.80 -16.20
CA TYR A 4 -7.23 8.48 -16.55
C TYR A 4 -6.60 7.41 -15.63
N SER A 5 -6.81 7.52 -14.31
CA SER A 5 -6.35 6.53 -13.34
C SER A 5 -7.02 5.17 -13.56
N THR A 6 -8.30 5.18 -13.95
CA THR A 6 -9.08 3.98 -14.25
C THR A 6 -8.55 3.28 -15.51
N HIS A 7 -8.21 4.03 -16.56
CA HIS A 7 -7.60 3.45 -17.77
C HIS A 7 -6.25 2.81 -17.50
N ILE A 8 -5.39 3.46 -16.69
CA ILE A 8 -4.09 2.88 -16.30
C ILE A 8 -4.31 1.55 -15.56
N ARG A 9 -5.25 1.50 -14.61
CA ARG A 9 -5.56 0.26 -13.87
C ARG A 9 -6.10 -0.86 -14.76
N HIS A 10 -6.93 -0.54 -15.75
CA HIS A 10 -7.39 -1.52 -16.73
C HIS A 10 -6.24 -2.13 -17.52
N VAL A 11 -5.35 -1.29 -18.07
CA VAL A 11 -4.18 -1.77 -18.81
C VAL A 11 -3.27 -2.59 -17.90
N LEU A 12 -3.04 -2.14 -16.68
CA LEU A 12 -2.24 -2.87 -15.69
C LEU A 12 -2.82 -4.25 -15.36
N LEU A 13 -4.15 -4.36 -15.22
CA LEU A 13 -4.83 -5.63 -14.99
C LEU A 13 -4.69 -6.55 -16.22
N TYR A 14 -4.82 -6.01 -17.43
CA TYR A 14 -4.60 -6.76 -18.66
C TYR A 14 -3.16 -7.31 -18.76
N GLU A 15 -2.15 -6.49 -18.45
CA GLU A 15 -0.75 -6.94 -18.45
C GLU A 15 -0.50 -8.06 -17.42
N PHE A 16 -1.12 -7.94 -16.24
CA PHE A 16 -1.07 -8.97 -15.20
C PHE A 16 -1.73 -10.28 -15.64
N GLU A 17 -2.93 -10.22 -16.22
CA GLU A 17 -3.67 -11.40 -16.69
C GLU A 17 -3.02 -12.05 -17.92
N SER A 18 -2.28 -11.26 -18.71
CA SER A 18 -1.45 -11.76 -19.82
C SER A 18 -0.18 -12.48 -19.35
N GLY A 19 0.12 -12.44 -18.04
CA GLY A 19 1.29 -13.09 -17.45
C GLY A 19 2.61 -12.34 -17.65
N HIS A 20 2.57 -11.08 -18.10
CA HIS A 20 3.79 -10.30 -18.26
C HIS A 20 4.41 -9.96 -16.89
N PRO A 21 5.75 -10.04 -16.74
CA PRO A 21 6.42 -9.59 -15.54
C PRO A 21 6.33 -8.05 -15.40
N VAL A 22 6.51 -7.55 -14.18
CA VAL A 22 6.37 -6.10 -13.89
C VAL A 22 7.28 -5.25 -14.77
N ALA A 23 8.50 -5.69 -15.07
CA ALA A 23 9.42 -4.95 -15.93
C ALA A 23 8.89 -4.77 -17.36
N GLU A 24 8.25 -5.80 -17.90
CA GLU A 24 7.64 -5.75 -19.24
C GLU A 24 6.38 -4.89 -19.22
N ALA A 25 5.50 -5.10 -18.24
CA ALA A 25 4.31 -4.28 -18.05
C ALA A 25 4.66 -2.79 -17.90
N HIS A 26 5.71 -2.45 -17.14
CA HIS A 26 6.19 -1.08 -16.99
C HIS A 26 6.70 -0.50 -18.31
N ARG A 27 7.42 -1.28 -19.12
CA ARG A 27 7.85 -0.84 -20.45
C ARG A 27 6.66 -0.54 -21.36
N ASN A 28 5.68 -1.44 -21.41
CA ASN A 28 4.47 -1.30 -22.21
C ASN A 28 3.65 -0.07 -21.77
N LEU A 29 3.45 0.08 -20.45
CA LEU A 29 2.77 1.23 -19.86
C LEU A 29 3.49 2.55 -20.14
N SER A 30 4.82 2.56 -20.05
CA SER A 30 5.64 3.75 -20.39
C SER A 30 5.51 4.13 -21.86
N GLN A 31 5.36 3.16 -22.77
CA GLN A 31 5.14 3.43 -24.20
C GLN A 31 3.75 4.01 -24.48
N VAL A 32 2.72 3.57 -23.75
CA VAL A 32 1.33 4.03 -23.94
C VAL A 32 1.08 5.37 -23.25
N PHE A 33 1.58 5.55 -22.02
CA PHE A 33 1.23 6.67 -21.16
C PHE A 33 2.35 7.70 -20.96
N GLY A 34 3.58 7.40 -21.40
CA GLY A 34 4.70 8.35 -21.34
C GLY A 34 5.02 8.80 -19.91
N THR A 35 5.05 10.11 -19.68
CA THR A 35 5.37 10.72 -18.37
C THR A 35 4.32 10.45 -17.29
N GLU A 36 3.11 10.10 -17.71
CA GLU A 36 1.98 9.82 -16.83
C GLU A 36 1.91 8.32 -16.47
N ALA A 37 2.85 7.51 -16.97
CA ALA A 37 2.93 6.10 -16.65
C ALA A 37 3.23 5.90 -15.14
N PRO A 38 2.61 4.90 -14.50
CA PRO A 38 2.89 4.59 -13.11
C PRO A 38 4.33 4.11 -12.95
N SER A 39 4.96 4.50 -11.84
CA SER A 39 6.31 4.02 -11.51
C SER A 39 6.34 2.51 -11.33
N GLU A 40 7.47 1.87 -11.64
CA GLU A 40 7.68 0.42 -11.43
C GLU A 40 7.28 -0.06 -10.03
N ARG A 41 7.59 0.72 -8.97
CA ARG A 41 7.17 0.43 -7.60
C ARG A 41 5.65 0.38 -7.44
N SER A 42 4.93 1.28 -8.09
CA SER A 42 3.46 1.29 -8.09
C SER A 42 2.89 0.08 -8.80
N LEU A 43 3.50 -0.35 -9.93
CA LEU A 43 3.09 -1.59 -10.60
C LEU A 43 3.32 -2.80 -9.70
N CYS A 44 4.48 -2.92 -9.03
CA CYS A 44 4.76 -4.02 -8.10
C CYS A 44 3.69 -4.14 -7.02
N ALA A 45 3.30 -3.03 -6.39
CA ALA A 45 2.25 -3.01 -5.37
C ALA A 45 0.89 -3.47 -5.93
N CYS A 46 0.53 -3.01 -7.14
CA CYS A 46 -0.70 -3.45 -7.79
C CYS A 46 -0.68 -4.94 -8.14
N PHE A 47 0.43 -5.46 -8.65
CA PHE A 47 0.60 -6.89 -8.94
C PHE A 47 0.45 -7.74 -7.68
N GLN A 48 0.96 -7.28 -6.54
CA GLN A 48 0.75 -7.95 -5.25
C GLN A 48 -0.74 -7.94 -4.85
N HIS A 49 -1.45 -6.83 -5.06
CA HIS A 49 -2.90 -6.76 -4.82
C HIS A 49 -3.70 -7.69 -5.75
N PHE A 50 -3.35 -7.76 -7.03
CA PHE A 50 -3.99 -8.68 -7.98
C PHE A 50 -3.74 -10.14 -7.63
N LYS A 51 -2.52 -10.48 -7.19
CA LYS A 51 -2.20 -11.82 -6.64
C LYS A 51 -3.02 -12.17 -5.40
N ALA A 52 -3.33 -11.18 -4.56
CA ALA A 52 -4.21 -11.34 -3.40
C ALA A 52 -5.71 -11.44 -3.77
N GLY A 53 -6.05 -11.45 -5.07
CA GLY A 53 -7.43 -11.55 -5.56
C GLY A 53 -8.19 -10.23 -5.57
N ASN A 54 -7.58 -9.12 -5.15
CA ASN A 54 -8.21 -7.80 -5.20
C ASN A 54 -7.96 -7.14 -6.56
N LYS A 55 -8.87 -7.39 -7.51
CA LYS A 55 -8.85 -6.81 -8.86
C LYS A 55 -9.74 -5.57 -9.02
N LYS A 56 -10.12 -4.92 -7.92
CA LYS A 56 -10.93 -3.70 -8.00
C LYS A 56 -10.14 -2.60 -8.71
N LEU A 57 -10.79 -1.97 -9.68
CA LEU A 57 -10.20 -0.96 -10.56
C LEU A 57 -10.32 0.45 -9.99
N GLU A 58 -11.20 0.62 -9.01
CA GLU A 58 -11.35 1.86 -8.28
C GLU A 58 -10.44 1.85 -7.06
N ASP A 59 -9.88 3.01 -6.73
CA ASP A 59 -9.27 3.18 -5.41
C ASP A 59 -10.35 2.98 -4.35
N GLU A 60 -10.11 2.03 -3.45
CA GLU A 60 -10.92 1.91 -2.26
C GLU A 60 -10.83 3.24 -1.48
N PRO A 61 -11.93 3.72 -0.86
CA PRO A 61 -11.88 4.92 -0.06
C PRO A 61 -10.71 4.82 0.92
N ARG A 62 -9.78 5.77 0.84
CA ARG A 62 -8.69 5.84 1.80
C ARG A 62 -9.33 6.15 3.15
N TYR A 63 -9.51 5.13 3.97
CA TYR A 63 -9.85 5.32 5.37
C TYR A 63 -8.69 6.10 6.00
N GLY A 64 -8.93 7.41 6.20
CA GLY A 64 -7.96 8.29 6.83
C GLY A 64 -7.82 7.99 8.32
N ARG A 65 -6.99 8.79 9.00
CA ARG A 65 -6.99 8.81 10.46
C ARG A 65 -8.41 9.12 10.95
N PRO A 66 -8.98 8.37 11.90
CA PRO A 66 -10.25 8.73 12.51
C PRO A 66 -10.15 10.15 13.07
N THR A 67 -10.96 11.08 12.54
CA THR A 67 -10.88 12.50 12.91
C THR A 67 -11.50 12.77 14.28
N ALA A 68 -12.42 11.93 14.72
CA ALA A 68 -13.04 12.02 16.02
C ALA A 68 -13.37 10.62 16.55
N ILE A 69 -12.81 10.28 17.71
CA ILE A 69 -13.36 9.25 18.59
C ILE A 69 -14.22 10.01 19.59
N SER A 70 -15.45 9.58 19.84
CA SER A 70 -16.33 10.25 20.79
C SER A 70 -15.79 10.14 22.23
N PHE A 71 -16.15 11.08 23.10
CA PHE A 71 -15.75 11.01 24.51
C PHE A 71 -16.30 9.75 25.19
N ASP A 72 -17.49 9.30 24.80
CA ASP A 72 -18.10 8.09 25.34
C ASP A 72 -17.36 6.82 24.89
N GLU A 73 -16.91 6.76 23.63
CA GLU A 73 -16.04 5.67 23.15
C GLU A 73 -14.69 5.67 23.88
N LEU A 74 -14.09 6.84 24.11
CA LEU A 74 -12.86 6.98 24.89
C LEU A 74 -13.06 6.54 26.35
N LYS A 75 -14.18 6.93 26.97
CA LYS A 75 -14.51 6.57 28.34
C LYS A 75 -14.69 5.07 28.50
N ASN A 76 -15.42 4.44 27.58
CA ASN A 76 -15.63 3.00 27.59
C ASN A 76 -14.30 2.23 27.42
N LEU A 77 -13.41 2.70 26.53
CA LEU A 77 -12.08 2.13 26.38
C LEU A 77 -11.24 2.22 27.67
N GLY A 78 -11.33 3.35 28.39
CA GLY A 78 -10.66 3.57 29.67
C GLY A 78 -11.24 2.73 30.83
N GLU A 79 -12.54 2.43 30.80
CA GLU A 79 -13.19 1.54 31.77
C GLU A 79 -12.84 0.07 31.53
N GLN A 80 -12.66 -0.34 30.26
CA GLN A 80 -12.22 -1.70 29.90
C GLN A 80 -10.74 -1.95 30.19
N HIS A 81 -9.92 -0.89 30.18
CA HIS A 81 -8.49 -0.96 30.45
C HIS A 81 -8.09 0.09 31.50
N PRO A 82 -8.35 -0.20 32.80
CA PRO A 82 -7.79 0.64 33.86
C PRO A 82 -6.27 0.58 33.74
N TYR A 83 -5.67 1.73 33.43
CA TYR A 83 -4.23 1.87 33.22
C TYR A 83 -3.45 1.24 34.39
N GLU A 84 -2.71 0.17 34.13
CA GLU A 84 -1.63 -0.22 35.04
C GLU A 84 -0.47 0.74 34.80
N ALA A 85 -0.44 1.84 35.55
CA ALA A 85 0.72 2.71 35.64
C ALA A 85 1.84 1.96 36.39
N SER A 86 2.46 1.00 35.72
CA SER A 86 3.78 0.49 36.09
C SER A 86 4.80 1.56 35.74
N SER A 87 5.14 2.36 36.75
CA SER A 87 6.24 3.32 36.75
C SER A 87 7.58 2.57 36.66
N ALA A 88 7.96 2.14 35.47
CA ALA A 88 9.32 1.73 35.17
C ALA A 88 9.79 2.43 33.88
N GLU A 89 10.47 3.56 34.09
CA GLU A 89 11.62 4.00 33.33
C GLU A 89 11.46 4.07 31.79
N TRP A 90 10.84 5.17 31.34
CA TRP A 90 11.02 5.62 29.96
C TRP A 90 12.49 6.07 29.78
N ALA A 91 13.29 5.29 29.08
CA ALA A 91 14.58 5.73 28.59
C ALA A 91 14.36 6.52 27.29
N PRO A 92 14.64 7.85 27.23
CA PRO A 92 14.66 8.54 25.96
C PRO A 92 15.92 8.06 25.24
N ASN A 93 15.73 7.51 24.03
CA ASN A 93 16.72 7.14 23.02
C ASN A 93 16.85 5.63 22.79
N SER A 94 15.88 5.08 22.06
CA SER A 94 16.12 3.94 21.17
C SER A 94 15.10 4.02 20.03
N SER A 95 15.47 4.75 18.98
CA SER A 95 14.82 4.61 17.68
C SER A 95 15.67 3.66 16.86
N PRO A 96 15.29 2.38 16.67
CA PRO A 96 15.73 1.67 15.50
C PRO A 96 14.88 2.24 14.36
N ARG A 97 15.47 3.21 13.67
CA ARG A 97 15.05 3.61 12.33
C ARG A 97 14.92 2.31 11.54
N HIS A 98 13.69 1.87 11.26
CA HIS A 98 13.44 0.68 10.46
C HIS A 98 14.22 0.87 9.15
N GLU A 99 15.30 0.10 9.01
CA GLU A 99 16.16 0.11 7.86
C GLU A 99 15.27 -0.12 6.64
N LYS A 100 15.34 0.83 5.71
CA LYS A 100 14.68 0.75 4.41
C LYS A 100 15.50 -0.21 3.54
N GLU A 101 15.74 -1.43 3.99
CA GLU A 101 16.51 -2.41 3.25
C GLU A 101 15.64 -3.66 3.04
N THR A 102 15.72 -4.15 1.80
CA THR A 102 15.03 -5.33 1.23
C THR A 102 13.67 -5.13 0.54
N CYS A 103 13.46 -4.02 -0.19
CA CYS A 103 12.46 -4.03 -1.27
C CYS A 103 13.01 -4.62 -2.60
N ASN A 104 14.32 -4.87 -2.70
CA ASN A 104 14.96 -5.25 -3.97
C ASN A 104 15.23 -6.75 -4.19
N ALA A 105 14.80 -7.66 -3.31
CA ALA A 105 15.10 -9.09 -3.49
C ALA A 105 13.94 -9.92 -4.07
N ALA A 106 12.69 -9.45 -4.01
CA ALA A 106 11.53 -10.30 -4.33
C ALA A 106 10.97 -10.16 -5.76
N CYS A 107 11.50 -9.26 -6.58
CA CYS A 107 11.05 -9.11 -7.98
C CYS A 107 11.84 -9.98 -8.98
N HIS A 108 12.95 -10.59 -8.55
CA HIS A 108 13.82 -11.41 -9.41
C HIS A 108 13.75 -12.91 -9.10
N SER A 109 12.62 -13.43 -8.60
CA SER A 109 12.47 -14.87 -8.40
C SER A 109 11.03 -15.32 -8.60
N ASN A 110 10.67 -15.61 -9.84
CA ASN A 110 10.45 -16.99 -10.33
C ASN A 110 9.72 -16.95 -11.68
N LEU A 111 10.11 -17.91 -12.52
CA LEU A 111 9.64 -18.18 -13.88
C LEU A 111 8.11 -18.08 -14.06
#